data_AF-A0A8H7TUS2-F1
#
_entry.id   AF-A0A8H7TUS2-F1
#
_cell.length_a   1.000
_cell.length_b   1.000
_cell.length_c   1.000
_cell.angle_alpha   90.00
_cell.angle_beta   90.00
_cell.angle_gamma   90.00
#
_symmetry.space_group_name_H-M   'P 1'
#
loop_
_entity.id
_entity.type
_entity.pdbx_description
1 polymer ?
#
loop_
_entity_poly.entity_id
_entity_poly.type
_entity_poly.pdbx_seq_one_letter_code
_entity_poly.pdbx_strand_id
1 'polypeptide(L)'
;MASEESTPLSLRPVPVADRKPKNLAEFIARINAQPGGFRGLTETKLREEAVELENGNSTAEDDDVDMSDGEGEDEAEEQEAQTIDPVQVRNEVLTEIEQASRWAGTILETLSLLLSKQNPTLASMTLSKQLREMTGIGTLGASRLDEPNITPAQEKEQEEIAQGWTLMEIQKLATLRKLRAPSFPRRSM
;
A
#
# COMPACT_ATOMS: atom_id res chain seq x y z
N MET A 1 48.97 -20.17 -14.30
CA MET A 1 47.96 -20.18 -15.37
C MET A 1 46.64 -20.50 -14.72
N ALA A 2 45.74 -19.53 -14.63
CA ALA A 2 44.41 -19.71 -14.07
C ALA A 2 43.52 -20.28 -15.17
N SER A 3 42.97 -21.46 -14.94
CA SER A 3 42.00 -22.09 -15.83
C SER A 3 40.63 -21.45 -15.58
N GLU A 4 40.12 -20.75 -16.59
CA GLU A 4 38.75 -20.24 -16.59
C GLU A 4 37.76 -21.41 -16.77
N GLU A 5 36.92 -21.66 -15.76
CA GLU A 5 35.73 -22.49 -15.90
C GLU A 5 34.69 -21.74 -16.74
N SER A 6 34.72 -21.97 -18.05
CA SER A 6 33.64 -21.61 -18.94
C SER A 6 32.54 -22.67 -18.85
N THR A 7 31.54 -22.44 -17.99
CA THR A 7 30.28 -23.20 -18.03
C THR A 7 29.60 -22.98 -19.38
N PRO A 8 29.37 -24.03 -20.19
CA PRO A 8 28.64 -23.87 -21.45
C PRO A 8 27.15 -23.65 -21.15
N LEU A 9 26.67 -22.45 -21.46
CA LEU A 9 25.24 -22.12 -21.52
C LEU A 9 24.55 -23.03 -22.54
N SER A 10 23.97 -24.13 -22.08
CA SER A 10 23.12 -24.97 -22.91
C SER A 10 21.81 -24.23 -23.18
N LEU A 11 21.60 -23.79 -24.43
CA LEU A 11 20.31 -23.31 -24.94
C LEU A 11 19.31 -24.46 -25.15
N ARG A 12 19.15 -25.32 -24.13
CA ARG A 12 18.02 -26.24 -24.06
C ARG A 12 16.85 -25.49 -23.44
N PRO A 13 15.63 -25.59 -23.99
CA PRO A 13 14.45 -25.03 -23.33
C PRO A 13 14.40 -25.57 -21.91
N VAL A 14 14.20 -24.67 -20.94
CA VAL A 14 14.06 -25.05 -19.53
C VAL A 14 12.95 -26.09 -19.45
N PRO A 15 13.18 -27.28 -18.84
CA PRO A 15 12.12 -28.26 -18.70
C PRO A 15 10.95 -27.60 -18.00
N VAL A 16 9.80 -27.55 -18.68
CA VAL A 16 8.58 -26.98 -18.12
C VAL A 16 8.21 -27.86 -16.94
N ALA A 17 8.39 -27.33 -15.72
CA ALA A 17 7.99 -28.03 -14.52
C ALA A 17 6.50 -28.37 -14.63
N ASP A 18 6.13 -29.60 -14.24
CA ASP A 18 4.74 -30.07 -14.26
C ASP A 18 3.83 -29.00 -13.64
N ARG A 19 2.94 -28.41 -14.44
CA ARG A 19 1.94 -27.41 -14.01
C ARG A 19 0.80 -28.03 -13.17
N LYS A 20 1.10 -29.13 -12.46
CA LYS A 20 0.18 -29.79 -11.54
C LYS A 20 0.33 -29.13 -10.17
N PRO A 21 -0.76 -28.65 -9.54
CA PRO A 21 -0.70 -28.07 -8.22
C PRO A 21 -0.17 -29.11 -7.23
N LYS A 22 0.79 -28.72 -6.41
CA LYS A 22 1.42 -29.62 -5.42
C LYS A 22 0.58 -29.72 -4.15
N ASN A 23 -0.30 -28.74 -3.93
CA ASN A 23 -1.16 -28.64 -2.75
C ASN A 23 -2.61 -28.31 -3.13
N LEU A 24 -3.56 -28.81 -2.34
CA LEU A 24 -4.99 -28.52 -2.47
C LEU A 24 -5.28 -27.02 -2.40
N ALA A 25 -4.53 -26.26 -1.59
CA ALA A 25 -4.67 -24.80 -1.51
C ALA A 25 -4.35 -24.11 -2.84
N GLU A 26 -3.31 -24.56 -3.56
CA GLU A 26 -2.94 -24.04 -4.87
C GLU A 26 -3.99 -24.42 -5.93
N PHE A 27 -4.57 -25.61 -5.83
CA PHE A 27 -5.65 -26.04 -6.71
C PHE A 27 -6.91 -25.21 -6.52
N ILE A 28 -7.31 -24.94 -5.27
CA ILE A 28 -8.45 -24.09 -4.95
C ILE A 28 -8.22 -22.66 -5.45
N ALA A 29 -7.02 -22.11 -5.25
CA ALA A 29 -6.67 -20.77 -5.74
C ALA A 29 -6.75 -20.69 -7.28
N ARG A 30 -6.24 -21.71 -7.99
CA ARG A 30 -6.29 -21.79 -9.45
C ARG A 30 -7.72 -21.85 -9.97
N ILE A 31 -8.57 -22.67 -9.36
CA ILE A 31 -9.97 -22.79 -9.80
C ILE A 31 -10.73 -21.49 -9.53
N ASN A 32 -10.49 -20.83 -8.40
CA ASN A 32 -11.13 -19.55 -8.11
C ASN A 32 -10.67 -18.41 -9.03
N ALA A 33 -9.48 -18.50 -9.62
CA ALA A 33 -8.99 -17.54 -10.61
C ALA A 33 -9.60 -17.75 -12.01
N GLN A 34 -10.25 -18.89 -12.28
CA GLN A 34 -10.96 -19.12 -13.53
C GLN A 34 -12.32 -18.39 -13.52
N PRO A 35 -12.77 -17.83 -14.65
CA PRO A 35 -14.03 -17.11 -14.74
C PRO A 35 -15.20 -18.04 -14.34
N GLY A 36 -15.89 -17.68 -13.25
CA GLY A 36 -17.00 -18.45 -12.67
C GLY A 36 -16.64 -19.34 -11.46
N GLY A 37 -15.36 -19.55 -11.17
CA GLY A 37 -14.89 -20.30 -10.00
C GLY A 37 -15.55 -21.68 -9.82
N PHE A 38 -15.57 -22.20 -8.58
CA PHE A 38 -16.28 -23.47 -8.26
C PHE A 38 -17.79 -23.44 -8.55
N ARG A 39 -18.40 -22.25 -8.63
CA ARG A 39 -19.85 -22.11 -8.81
C ARG A 39 -20.29 -22.23 -10.28
N GLY A 40 -19.39 -21.91 -11.22
CA GLY A 40 -19.64 -22.00 -12.67
C GLY A 40 -19.33 -23.38 -13.26
N LEU A 41 -18.61 -24.22 -12.51
CA LEU A 41 -18.23 -25.58 -12.90
C LEU A 41 -19.43 -26.53 -12.75
N THR A 42 -19.91 -27.06 -13.86
CA THR A 42 -20.95 -28.10 -13.91
C THR A 42 -20.38 -29.33 -14.61
N GLU A 43 -20.76 -30.52 -14.17
CA GLU A 43 -20.24 -31.79 -14.69
C GLU A 43 -20.48 -31.95 -16.20
N THR A 44 -21.57 -31.39 -16.71
CA THR A 44 -21.90 -31.39 -18.14
C THR A 44 -20.90 -30.59 -18.96
N LYS A 45 -20.57 -29.36 -18.54
CA LYS A 45 -19.58 -28.51 -19.22
C LYS A 45 -18.18 -29.10 -19.21
N LEU A 46 -17.80 -29.73 -18.10
CA LEU A 46 -16.47 -30.34 -17.97
C LEU A 46 -16.29 -31.57 -18.87
N ARG A 47 -17.38 -32.34 -19.08
CA ARG A 47 -17.37 -33.47 -20.03
C ARG A 47 -17.33 -33.00 -21.47
N GLU A 48 -18.05 -31.92 -21.79
CA GLU A 48 -18.01 -31.29 -23.11
C GLU A 48 -16.59 -30.76 -23.42
N GLU A 49 -15.97 -30.02 -22.48
CA GLU A 49 -14.59 -29.53 -22.59
C GLU A 49 -13.56 -30.67 -22.73
N ALA A 50 -13.72 -31.77 -21.97
CA ALA A 50 -12.82 -32.91 -22.08
C ALA A 50 -12.89 -33.59 -23.46
N VAL A 51 -14.09 -33.66 -24.06
CA VAL A 51 -14.29 -34.22 -25.40
C VAL A 51 -13.75 -33.26 -26.47
N GLU A 52 -13.87 -31.95 -26.28
CA GLU A 52 -13.29 -30.94 -27.19
C GLU A 52 -11.75 -30.95 -27.17
N LEU A 53 -11.15 -31.16 -25.99
CA LEU A 53 -9.71 -31.33 -25.82
C LEU A 53 -9.19 -32.65 -26.43
N GLU A 54 -9.95 -33.74 -26.31
CA GLU A 54 -9.61 -35.04 -26.91
C GLU A 54 -9.68 -35.00 -28.45
N ASN A 55 -10.62 -34.21 -29.00
CA ASN A 55 -10.78 -34.01 -30.44
C ASN A 55 -9.76 -33.03 -31.05
N GLY A 56 -8.75 -32.60 -30.29
CA GLY A 56 -7.63 -31.80 -30.80
C GLY A 56 -7.97 -30.37 -31.15
N ASN A 57 -9.15 -29.85 -30.78
CA ASN A 57 -9.48 -28.44 -30.93
C ASN A 57 -8.95 -27.65 -29.73
N SER A 58 -7.64 -27.77 -29.49
CA SER A 58 -6.93 -26.86 -28.61
C SER A 58 -6.78 -25.53 -29.34
N THR A 59 -7.79 -24.67 -29.28
CA THR A 59 -7.55 -23.24 -29.41
C THR A 59 -6.74 -22.86 -28.17
N ALA A 60 -5.42 -23.04 -28.25
CA ALA A 60 -4.54 -22.17 -27.53
C ALA A 60 -4.91 -20.77 -28.03
N GLU A 61 -5.69 -20.04 -27.24
CA GLU A 61 -5.70 -18.59 -27.28
C GLU A 61 -4.27 -18.16 -26.90
N ASP A 62 -3.38 -18.30 -27.87
CA ASP A 62 -2.25 -17.40 -28.04
C ASP A 62 -2.91 -16.06 -28.30
N ASP A 63 -2.85 -15.20 -27.29
CA ASP A 63 -3.27 -13.81 -27.35
C ASP A 63 -2.32 -13.13 -28.35
N ASP A 64 -2.63 -13.30 -29.63
CA ASP A 64 -1.98 -12.66 -30.76
C ASP A 64 -2.27 -11.17 -30.59
N VAL A 65 -1.32 -10.49 -29.94
CA VAL A 65 -1.28 -9.05 -29.74
C VAL A 65 -1.38 -8.35 -31.08
N ASP A 66 -2.61 -8.02 -31.46
CA ASP A 66 -2.94 -7.11 -32.55
C ASP A 66 -2.45 -5.71 -32.18
N MET A 67 -1.21 -5.41 -32.57
CA MET A 67 -0.62 -4.08 -32.53
C MET A 67 -1.23 -3.23 -33.65
N SER A 68 -2.49 -2.82 -33.47
CA SER A 68 -3.09 -1.71 -34.21
C SER A 68 -2.94 -0.42 -33.39
N ASP A 69 -1.92 0.34 -33.77
CA ASP A 69 -1.56 1.68 -33.28
C ASP A 69 -2.69 2.72 -33.50
N GLY A 70 -2.79 3.67 -32.56
CA GLY A 70 -3.23 5.04 -32.85
C GLY A 70 -4.64 5.45 -32.47
N GLU A 71 -4.72 6.33 -31.46
CA GLU A 71 -5.77 7.33 -31.18
C GLU A 71 -7.01 6.87 -30.40
N GLY A 72 -6.90 6.93 -29.07
CA GLY A 72 -8.05 6.85 -28.16
C GLY A 72 -7.73 6.92 -26.66
N GLU A 73 -6.61 7.53 -26.26
CA GLU A 73 -6.34 7.82 -24.84
C GLU A 73 -7.02 9.13 -24.47
N ASP A 74 -8.27 9.10 -23.99
CA ASP A 74 -8.84 10.18 -23.16
C ASP A 74 -10.16 9.85 -22.43
N GLU A 75 -10.72 8.64 -22.50
CA GLU A 75 -12.03 8.35 -21.85
C GLU A 75 -12.10 7.00 -21.12
N ALA A 76 -11.06 6.62 -20.36
CA ALA A 76 -11.06 5.39 -19.55
C ALA A 76 -10.68 5.58 -18.06
N GLU A 77 -10.77 6.80 -17.51
CA GLU A 77 -10.62 7.03 -16.05
C GLU A 77 -11.96 7.03 -15.29
N GLU A 78 -13.09 6.80 -15.97
CA GLU A 78 -14.41 6.69 -15.35
C GLU A 78 -14.89 5.24 -15.38
N GLN A 79 -14.58 4.50 -14.30
CA GLN A 79 -15.31 3.34 -13.74
C GLN A 79 -14.41 2.21 -13.20
N GLU A 80 -13.37 2.56 -12.45
CA GLU A 80 -12.98 1.70 -11.33
C GLU A 80 -13.64 2.22 -10.05
N ALA A 81 -14.96 2.09 -9.98
CA ALA A 81 -15.62 1.91 -8.70
C ALA A 81 -15.22 0.52 -8.19
N GLN A 82 -13.94 0.36 -7.84
CA GLN A 82 -13.49 -0.76 -7.02
C GLN A 82 -14.46 -0.76 -5.85
N THR A 83 -15.18 -1.86 -5.67
CA THR A 83 -16.02 -2.04 -4.50
C THR A 83 -15.06 -2.10 -3.32
N ILE A 84 -14.73 -0.92 -2.78
CA ILE A 84 -13.75 -0.77 -1.73
C ILE A 84 -14.25 -1.64 -0.58
N ASP A 85 -13.50 -2.69 -0.27
CA ASP A 85 -13.88 -3.59 0.81
C ASP A 85 -13.88 -2.78 2.11
N PRO A 86 -15.03 -2.66 2.81
CA PRO A 86 -15.08 -1.92 4.07
C PRO A 86 -14.10 -2.48 5.11
N VAL A 87 -13.75 -3.76 5.02
CA VAL A 87 -12.73 -4.38 5.88
C VAL A 87 -11.34 -3.87 5.55
N GLN A 88 -11.02 -3.70 4.26
CA GLN A 88 -9.73 -3.17 3.82
C GLN A 88 -9.54 -1.72 4.28
N VAL A 89 -10.51 -0.84 4.04
CA VAL A 89 -10.43 0.57 4.51
C VAL A 89 -10.31 0.65 6.02
N ARG A 90 -11.06 -0.18 6.74
CA ARG A 90 -10.95 -0.24 8.20
C ARG A 90 -9.53 -0.62 8.64
N ASN A 91 -8.92 -1.60 7.98
CA ASN A 91 -7.56 -2.01 8.31
C ASN A 91 -6.54 -0.94 7.96
N GLU A 92 -6.69 -0.25 6.82
CA GLU A 92 -5.85 0.89 6.45
C GLU A 92 -5.92 2.00 7.52
N VAL A 93 -7.12 2.45 7.88
CA VAL A 93 -7.32 3.45 8.94
C VAL A 93 -6.72 3.01 10.28
N LEU A 94 -6.89 1.74 10.66
CA LEU A 94 -6.30 1.23 11.91
C LEU A 94 -4.78 1.23 11.88
N THR A 95 -4.18 0.86 10.75
CA THR A 95 -2.71 0.86 10.62
C THR A 95 -2.14 2.27 10.69
N GLU A 96 -2.83 3.27 10.12
CA GLU A 96 -2.46 4.69 10.24
C GLU A 96 -2.57 5.19 11.68
N ILE A 97 -3.67 4.85 12.38
CA ILE A 97 -3.86 5.21 13.79
C ILE A 97 -2.77 4.59 14.67
N GLU A 98 -2.44 3.32 14.45
CA GLU A 98 -1.36 2.64 15.18
C GLU A 98 -0.01 3.31 14.94
N GLN A 99 0.28 3.72 13.71
CA GLN A 99 1.49 4.48 13.40
C GLN A 99 1.51 5.81 14.15
N ALA A 100 0.45 6.61 14.07
CA ALA A 100 0.34 7.89 14.77
C ALA A 100 0.48 7.72 16.29
N SER A 101 -0.16 6.69 16.86
CA SER A 101 -0.07 6.37 18.28
C SER A 101 1.35 6.00 18.70
N ARG A 102 2.08 5.23 17.88
CA ARG A 102 3.48 4.89 18.13
C ARG A 102 4.37 6.13 18.15
N TRP A 103 4.21 7.03 17.18
CA TRP A 103 4.93 8.31 17.15
C TRP A 103 4.63 9.17 18.37
N ALA A 104 3.36 9.30 18.75
CA ALA A 104 2.96 10.01 19.95
C ALA A 104 3.57 9.40 21.23
N GLY A 105 3.62 8.06 21.31
CA GLY A 105 4.29 7.33 22.38
C GLY A 105 5.78 7.65 22.45
N THR A 106 6.48 7.61 21.32
CA THR A 106 7.91 7.97 21.25
C THR A 106 8.14 9.42 21.69
N ILE A 107 7.33 10.38 21.22
CA ILE A 107 7.42 11.79 21.63
C ILE A 107 7.17 11.94 23.14
N LEU A 108 6.18 11.25 23.68
CA LEU A 108 5.90 11.27 25.10
C LEU A 108 7.09 10.73 25.91
N GLU A 109 7.73 9.65 25.46
CA GLU A 109 8.91 9.10 26.10
C GLU A 109 10.09 10.06 26.06
N THR A 110 10.36 10.72 24.93
CA THR A 110 11.46 11.70 24.83
C THR A 110 11.22 12.93 25.71
N LEU A 111 10.00 13.47 25.71
CA LEU A 111 9.63 14.59 26.59
C LEU A 111 9.69 14.19 28.06
N SER A 112 9.29 12.96 28.39
CA SER A 112 9.36 12.46 29.76
C SER A 112 10.81 12.28 30.21
N LEU A 113 11.71 11.79 29.34
CA LEU A 113 13.15 11.76 29.63
C LEU A 113 13.72 13.16 29.84
N LEU A 114 13.31 14.14 29.03
CA LEU A 114 13.73 15.54 29.17
C LEU A 114 13.27 16.15 30.50
N LEU A 115 12.01 15.91 30.90
CA LEU A 115 11.43 16.46 32.12
C LEU A 115 11.89 15.72 33.38
N SER A 116 12.33 14.46 33.26
CA SER A 116 12.70 13.61 34.39
C SER A 116 13.83 14.18 35.25
N LYS A 117 14.64 15.10 34.71
CA LYS A 117 15.66 15.84 35.46
C LYS A 117 15.08 16.83 36.47
N GLN A 118 13.92 17.42 36.17
CA GLN A 118 13.28 18.44 37.01
C GLN A 118 12.14 17.86 37.84
N ASN A 119 11.34 16.96 37.26
CA ASN A 119 10.21 16.32 37.92
C ASN A 119 10.28 14.78 37.74
N PRO A 120 11.10 14.09 38.54
CA PRO A 120 11.34 12.65 38.36
C PRO A 120 10.08 11.81 38.63
N THR A 121 9.22 12.23 39.57
CA THR A 121 7.98 11.51 39.91
C THR A 121 6.99 11.48 38.74
N LEU A 122 6.73 12.61 38.09
CA LEU A 122 5.82 12.70 36.94
C LEU A 122 6.36 11.92 35.73
N ALA A 123 7.63 12.11 35.39
CA ALA A 123 8.26 11.37 34.30
C ALA A 123 8.30 9.86 34.55
N SER A 124 8.40 9.45 35.82
CA SER A 124 8.31 8.04 36.22
C SER A 124 6.90 7.45 36.14
N MET A 125 5.87 8.21 35.78
CA MET A 125 4.54 7.65 35.52
C MET A 125 4.28 7.49 34.02
N THR A 126 4.89 8.34 33.20
CA THR A 126 4.67 8.38 31.74
C THR A 126 5.72 7.60 30.95
N LEU A 127 6.93 7.40 31.49
CA LEU A 127 7.95 6.55 30.86
C LEU A 127 7.59 5.07 30.92
N SER A 128 7.77 4.39 29.78
CA SER A 128 7.70 2.93 29.76
C SER A 128 8.74 2.32 30.71
N LYS A 129 8.35 1.19 31.32
CA LYS A 129 9.19 0.47 32.28
C LYS A 129 10.50 0.01 31.64
N GLN A 130 10.41 -0.52 30.42
CA GLN A 130 11.57 -1.00 29.66
C GLN A 130 12.58 0.12 29.43
N LEU A 131 12.13 1.29 28.96
CA LEU A 131 13.04 2.40 28.68
C LEU A 131 13.69 2.91 29.97
N ARG A 132 12.93 3.02 31.06
CA ARG A 132 13.44 3.44 32.37
C ARG A 132 14.51 2.52 32.93
N GLU A 133 14.34 1.21 32.78
CA GLU A 133 15.33 0.23 33.25
C GLU A 133 16.62 0.29 32.44
N MET A 134 16.55 0.63 31.14
CA MET A 134 17.71 0.70 30.26
C MET A 134 18.47 2.03 30.35
N THR A 135 17.78 3.17 30.37
CA THR A 135 18.41 4.50 30.31
C THR A 135 18.48 5.17 31.68
N GLY A 136 17.58 4.87 32.59
CA GLY A 136 17.40 5.61 33.83
C GLY A 136 16.70 6.96 33.62
N ILE A 137 16.50 7.69 34.72
CA ILE A 137 15.93 9.03 34.70
C ILE A 137 17.03 10.09 34.52
N GLY A 138 16.70 11.20 33.87
CA GLY A 138 17.55 12.39 33.74
C GLY A 138 18.60 12.32 32.62
N THR A 139 18.43 11.43 31.64
CA THR A 139 19.42 11.21 30.56
C THR A 139 19.41 12.28 29.47
N LEU A 140 18.28 12.95 29.24
CA LEU A 140 18.15 14.02 28.27
C LEU A 140 18.21 15.39 28.95
N GLY A 141 18.89 16.35 28.32
CA GLY A 141 18.90 17.75 28.72
C GLY A 141 18.71 18.66 27.51
N ALA A 142 18.11 19.82 27.72
CA ALA A 142 18.05 20.87 26.71
C ALA A 142 19.25 21.80 26.87
N SER A 143 19.98 22.03 25.79
CA SER A 143 21.03 23.06 25.72
C SER A 143 20.62 24.09 24.70
N ARG A 144 20.88 25.37 24.99
CA ARG A 144 20.73 26.43 23.99
C ARG A 144 21.84 26.25 22.96
N LEU A 145 21.44 26.03 21.72
CA LEU A 145 22.34 26.04 20.57
C LEU A 145 22.27 27.41 19.90
N ASP A 146 23.28 27.71 19.08
CA ASP A 146 23.24 28.89 18.21
C ASP A 146 22.05 28.78 17.24
N GLU A 147 21.54 29.94 16.81
CA GLU A 147 20.46 29.99 15.85
C GLU A 147 20.84 29.18 14.59
N PRO A 148 19.91 28.37 14.06
CA PRO A 148 20.20 27.58 12.88
C PRO A 148 20.57 28.54 11.73
N ASN A 149 21.56 28.15 10.92
CA ASN A 149 22.01 28.95 9.77
C ASN A 149 21.00 28.86 8.62
N ILE A 150 19.76 29.29 8.88
CA ILE A 150 18.69 29.37 7.90
C ILE A 150 18.85 30.73 7.22
N THR A 151 18.99 30.71 5.91
CA THR A 151 19.03 31.95 5.14
C THR A 151 17.63 32.57 5.07
N PRO A 152 17.49 33.90 4.99
CA PRO A 152 16.17 34.54 4.85
C PRO A 152 15.45 34.13 3.55
N ALA A 153 16.17 33.59 2.57
CA ALA A 153 15.59 33.01 1.36
C ALA A 153 14.90 31.66 1.65
N GLN A 154 15.52 30.80 2.46
CA GLN A 154 14.96 29.51 2.86
C GLN A 154 13.73 29.65 3.75
N GLU A 155 13.71 30.66 4.63
CA GLU A 155 12.50 30.94 5.45
C GLU A 155 11.31 31.32 4.57
N LYS A 156 11.52 32.18 3.57
CA LYS A 156 10.48 32.55 2.61
C LYS A 156 10.02 31.36 1.77
N GLU A 157 10.96 30.53 1.31
CA GLU A 157 10.63 29.32 0.57
C GLU A 157 9.77 28.36 1.41
N GLN A 158 10.12 28.14 2.68
CA GLN A 158 9.33 27.32 3.60
C GLN A 158 7.94 27.91 3.85
N GLU A 159 7.83 29.23 3.98
CA GLU A 159 6.55 29.91 4.12
C GLU A 159 5.68 29.73 2.87
N GLU A 160 6.25 29.92 1.68
CA GLU A 160 5.56 29.71 0.40
C GLU A 160 5.11 28.26 0.21
N ILE A 161 5.94 27.28 0.60
CA ILE A 161 5.58 25.86 0.59
C ILE A 161 4.41 25.60 1.54
N ALA A 162 4.49 26.10 2.78
CA ALA A 162 3.42 25.94 3.77
C ALA A 162 2.10 26.55 3.28
N GLN A 163 2.15 27.76 2.72
CA GLN A 163 0.99 28.40 2.09
C GLN A 163 0.46 27.56 0.91
N GLY A 164 1.34 27.07 0.04
CA GLY A 164 0.98 26.20 -1.08
C GLY A 164 0.24 24.94 -0.62
N TRP A 165 0.71 24.29 0.44
CA TRP A 165 0.07 23.10 1.00
C TRP A 165 -1.33 23.43 1.54
N THR A 166 -1.49 24.53 2.28
CA THR A 166 -2.81 24.94 2.79
C THR A 166 -3.79 25.25 1.65
N LEU A 167 -3.33 25.88 0.57
CA LEU A 167 -4.16 26.17 -0.60
C LEU A 167 -4.59 24.90 -1.33
N MET A 168 -3.68 23.93 -1.50
CA MET A 168 -3.98 22.63 -2.09
C MET A 168 -5.05 21.87 -1.28
N GLU A 169 -4.96 21.90 0.05
CA GLU A 169 -5.97 21.29 0.93
C GLU A 169 -7.33 21.98 0.81
N ILE A 170 -7.37 23.32 0.81
CA ILE A 170 -8.61 24.08 0.61
C ILE A 170 -9.24 23.75 -0.74
N GLN A 171 -8.42 23.66 -1.80
CA GLN A 171 -8.88 23.31 -3.14
C GLN A 171 -9.46 21.88 -3.16
N LYS A 172 -8.79 20.91 -2.53
CA LYS A 172 -9.26 19.53 -2.40
C LYS A 172 -10.61 19.46 -1.67
N LEU A 173 -10.78 20.22 -0.59
CA LEU A 173 -12.05 20.30 0.12
C LEU A 173 -13.16 20.93 -0.74
N ALA A 174 -12.82 21.98 -1.50
CA ALA A 174 -13.77 22.64 -2.39
C ALA A 174 -14.24 21.73 -3.53
N THR A 175 -13.35 20.94 -4.13
CA THR A 175 -13.70 19.95 -5.17
C THR A 175 -14.55 18.82 -4.59
N LEU A 176 -14.15 18.24 -3.45
CA LEU A 176 -14.93 17.21 -2.75
C LEU A 176 -16.35 17.69 -2.41
N ARG A 177 -16.50 18.95 -1.95
CA ARG A 177 -17.81 19.52 -1.65
C ARG A 177 -18.69 19.66 -2.90
N LYS A 178 -18.11 20.09 -4.03
CA LYS A 178 -18.83 20.20 -5.30
C LYS A 178 -19.29 18.83 -5.81
N LEU A 179 -18.43 17.81 -5.71
CA LEU A 179 -18.74 16.43 -6.08
C LEU A 179 -19.84 15.81 -5.19
N ARG A 180 -19.92 16.20 -3.91
CA ARG A 180 -20.96 15.72 -2.97
C ARG A 180 -22.28 16.51 -3.02
N ALA A 181 -22.30 17.71 -3.57
CA ALA A 181 -23.49 18.56 -3.65
C ALA A 181 -24.72 17.96 -4.39
N PRO A 182 -24.60 17.16 -5.47
CA PRO A 182 -25.77 16.58 -6.13
C PRO A 182 -26.45 15.45 -5.33
N SER A 183 -25.82 14.90 -4.28
CA SER A 183 -26.32 13.73 -3.55
C SER A 183 -27.17 14.06 -2.30
N PHE A 184 -27.39 15.34 -2.00
CA PHE A 184 -28.23 15.78 -0.86
C PHE A 184 -29.39 16.63 -1.37
N PRO A 185 -30.65 16.13 -1.34
CA PRO A 185 -31.80 16.95 -1.68
C PRO A 185 -31.93 18.08 -0.67
N ARG A 186 -31.96 19.33 -1.16
CA ARG A 186 -32.30 20.48 -0.32
C ARG A 186 -33.69 20.24 0.26
N ARG A 187 -33.79 20.01 1.56
CA ARG A 187 -35.06 19.98 2.28
C ARG A 187 -35.69 21.37 2.15
N SER A 188 -36.66 21.52 1.24
CA SER A 188 -37.54 22.68 1.19
C SER A 188 -38.40 22.68 2.47
N MET A 189 -38.32 23.76 3.23
CA MET A 189 -39.34 24.10 4.25
C MET A 189 -40.61 24.59 3.57
#